data_AF-A0A969X1Y5-F1
#
_entry.id   AF-A0A969X1Y5-F1
#
_cell.length_a   1.000
_cell.length_b   1.000
_cell.length_c   1.000
_cell.angle_alpha   90.00
_cell.angle_beta   90.00
_cell.angle_gamma   90.00
#
_symmetry.space_group_name_H-M   'P 1'
#
loop_
_entity.id
_entity.type
_entity.pdbx_description
1 polymer ?
#
loop_
_entity_poly.entity_id
_entity_poly.type
_entity_poly.pdbx_seq_one_letter_code
_entity_poly.pdbx_strand_id
1 'polypeptide(L)'
;PRTFPIKWDSEGNVIQAFSPDFYLPKFDTYIELTTMNQKYVSEKKKKVKLLRKLYPGTNVNIVYKNDFYSLLKRFGLQEEGDK
;
A
#
# COMPACT_ATOMS: atom_id res chain seq x y z
N PRO A 1 -10.37 -7.58 1.34
CA PRO A 1 -8.92 -7.26 1.38
C PRO A 1 -8.13 -8.56 1.56
N ARG A 2 -7.01 -8.73 0.83
CA ARG A 2 -6.17 -9.93 0.93
C ARG A 2 -4.98 -9.64 1.85
N THR A 3 -4.78 -10.46 2.87
CA THR A 3 -3.61 -10.37 3.75
C THR A 3 -2.53 -11.32 3.26
N PHE A 4 -1.29 -10.84 3.22
CA PHE A 4 -0.12 -11.60 2.80
C PHE A 4 0.82 -11.80 3.99
N PRO A 5 0.97 -13.02 4.49
CA PRO A 5 2.04 -13.34 5.44
C PRO A 5 3.40 -13.06 4.80
N ILE A 6 4.27 -12.30 5.47
CA ILE A 6 5.59 -11.93 4.95
C ILE A 6 6.74 -12.36 5.84
N LYS A 7 6.49 -12.79 7.09
CA LYS A 7 7.46 -13.44 7.97
C LYS A 7 6.78 -14.46 8.86
N TRP A 8 7.54 -15.49 9.21
CA TRP A 8 7.14 -16.57 10.10
C TRP A 8 8.23 -16.82 11.15
N ASP A 9 7.85 -17.37 12.31
CA ASP A 9 8.81 -17.91 13.28
C ASP A 9 9.26 -19.33 12.91
N SER A 10 10.08 -19.96 13.76
CA SER A 10 10.59 -21.32 13.56
C SER A 10 9.51 -22.41 13.61
N GLU A 11 8.36 -22.12 14.22
CA GLU A 11 7.22 -23.04 14.32
C GLU A 11 6.23 -22.85 13.16
N GLY A 12 6.50 -21.89 12.26
CA GLY A 12 5.67 -21.58 11.11
C GLY A 12 4.50 -20.65 11.41
N ASN A 13 4.45 -20.01 12.59
CA ASN A 13 3.43 -19.02 12.90
C ASN A 13 3.73 -17.70 12.21
N VAL A 14 2.69 -17.01 11.71
CA VAL A 14 2.86 -15.70 11.05
C VAL A 14 3.18 -14.63 12.09
N ILE A 15 4.39 -14.08 12.04
CA ILE A 15 4.83 -12.98 12.92
C ILE A 15 4.72 -11.61 12.25
N GLN A 16 4.60 -11.57 10.92
CA GLN A 16 4.43 -10.31 10.19
C GLN A 16 3.63 -10.54 8.92
N ALA A 17 2.64 -9.68 8.69
CA ALA A 17 1.84 -9.67 7.47
C ALA A 17 1.80 -8.27 6.83
N PHE A 18 1.41 -8.24 5.55
CA PHE A 18 1.09 -7.04 4.79
C PHE A 18 -0.35 -7.15 4.28
N SER A 19 -1.17 -6.15 4.60
CA SER A 19 -2.58 -6.11 4.24
C SER A 19 -2.83 -4.77 3.54
N PRO A 20 -2.98 -4.76 2.21
CA PRO A 20 -3.28 -3.54 1.47
C PRO A 20 -4.67 -3.01 1.82
N ASP A 21 -4.82 -1.69 1.79
CA ASP A 21 -6.10 -1.01 2.02
C ASP A 21 -7.13 -1.36 0.93
N PHE A 22 -6.73 -1.36 -0.34
CA PHE A 22 -7.64 -1.63 -1.47
C PHE A 22 -7.05 -2.61 -2.48
N TYR A 23 -7.93 -3.19 -3.28
CA TYR A 23 -7.59 -3.92 -4.49
C TYR A 23 -8.44 -3.35 -5.63
N LEU A 24 -7.79 -3.03 -6.76
CA LEU A 24 -8.44 -2.51 -7.97
C LEU A 24 -8.50 -3.64 -9.00
N PRO A 25 -9.63 -4.36 -9.14
CA PRO A 25 -9.69 -5.58 -9.96
C PRO A 25 -9.37 -5.32 -11.43
N LYS A 26 -9.83 -4.18 -11.97
CA LYS A 26 -9.58 -3.79 -13.37
C LYS A 26 -8.08 -3.69 -13.71
N PHE A 27 -7.25 -3.39 -12.72
CA PHE A 27 -5.82 -3.17 -12.89
C PHE A 27 -4.96 -4.26 -12.23
N ASP A 28 -5.58 -5.30 -11.67
CA ASP A 28 -4.91 -6.34 -10.87
C ASP A 28 -3.85 -5.75 -9.92
N THR A 29 -4.25 -4.71 -9.16
CA THR A 29 -3.31 -3.92 -8.35
C THR A 29 -3.87 -3.66 -6.97
N TYR A 30 -3.06 -3.95 -5.95
CA TYR A 30 -3.32 -3.56 -4.57
C TYR A 30 -2.81 -2.16 -4.29
N ILE A 31 -3.58 -1.38 -3.54
CA ILE A 31 -3.26 0.00 -3.15
C ILE A 31 -3.11 0.07 -1.64
N GLU A 32 -2.04 0.72 -1.21
CA GLU A 32 -1.75 1.07 0.18
C GLU A 32 -1.70 2.59 0.32
N LEU A 33 -2.57 3.18 1.13
CA LEU A 33 -2.58 4.61 1.40
C LEU A 33 -1.54 4.98 2.47
N THR A 34 -0.91 6.16 2.35
CA THR A 34 -0.01 6.68 3.39
C THR A 34 0.00 8.20 3.48
N THR A 35 0.09 8.72 4.71
CA THR A 35 0.07 10.17 5.02
C THR A 35 1.44 10.82 5.13
N MET A 36 2.54 10.10 4.83
CA MET A 36 3.92 10.64 4.75
C MET A 36 4.67 11.01 6.04
N ASN A 37 4.41 10.40 7.20
CA ASN A 37 5.47 10.44 8.23
C ASN A 37 6.63 9.51 7.79
N GLN A 38 7.78 10.11 7.45
CA GLN A 38 8.95 9.45 6.85
C GLN A 38 9.39 8.19 7.61
N LYS A 39 9.25 8.18 8.95
CA LYS A 39 9.58 7.03 9.80
C LYS A 39 8.78 5.78 9.45
N TYR A 40 7.54 5.92 8.99
CA TYR A 40 6.67 4.80 8.62
C TYR A 40 6.82 4.38 7.15
N VAL A 41 7.35 5.26 6.30
CA VAL A 41 7.58 4.96 4.87
C VAL A 41 8.68 3.91 4.71
N SER A 42 9.74 3.96 5.52
CA SER A 42 10.84 2.99 5.45
C SER A 42 10.37 1.57 5.76
N GLU A 43 9.57 1.40 6.83
CA GLU A 43 9.02 0.10 7.21
C GLU A 43 8.00 -0.41 6.20
N LYS A 44 7.10 0.46 5.68
CA LYS A 44 6.18 0.07 4.58
C LYS A 44 6.96 -0.40 3.35
N LYS A 45 8.02 0.31 2.95
CA LYS A 45 8.87 -0.08 1.80
C LYS A 45 9.57 -1.43 2.04
N LYS A 46 10.06 -1.70 3.25
CA LYS A 46 10.64 -3.01 3.60
C LYS A 46 9.61 -4.13 3.47
N LYS A 47 8.39 -3.92 3.99
CA LYS A 47 7.28 -4.90 3.86
C LYS A 47 6.93 -5.18 2.41
N VAL A 48 6.78 -4.14 1.57
CA VAL A 48 6.49 -4.30 0.14
C VAL A 48 7.62 -5.00 -0.61
N LYS A 49 8.88 -4.70 -0.30
CA LYS A 49 10.02 -5.41 -0.89
C LYS A 49 10.00 -6.90 -0.56
N LEU A 50 9.66 -7.25 0.68
CA LEU A 50 9.54 -8.64 1.12
C LEU A 50 8.33 -9.34 0.48
N LEU A 51 7.20 -8.66 0.40
CA LEU A 51 6.01 -9.13 -0.31
C LEU A 51 6.35 -9.48 -1.77
N ARG A 52 6.98 -8.57 -2.51
CA ARG A 52 7.35 -8.80 -3.92
C ARG A 52 8.31 -9.97 -4.09
N LYS A 53 9.16 -10.24 -3.09
CA LYS A 53 10.05 -11.41 -3.08
C LYS A 53 9.29 -12.72 -2.85
N LEU A 54 8.34 -12.74 -1.91
CA LEU A 54 7.60 -13.93 -1.51
C LEU A 54 6.43 -14.26 -2.45
N TYR A 55 5.82 -13.23 -3.05
CA TYR A 55 4.68 -13.33 -3.95
C TYR A 55 4.98 -12.60 -5.26
N PRO A 56 5.86 -13.16 -6.11
CA PRO A 56 6.15 -12.60 -7.42
C PRO A 56 4.86 -12.41 -8.24
N GLY A 57 4.76 -11.30 -8.97
CA GLY A 57 3.56 -10.97 -9.75
C GLY A 57 2.48 -10.23 -8.97
N THR A 58 2.60 -10.07 -7.64
CA THR A 58 1.65 -9.24 -6.87
C THR A 58 1.95 -7.75 -7.12
N ASN A 59 1.06 -7.05 -7.82
CA ASN A 59 1.19 -5.61 -8.05
C ASN A 59 0.72 -4.83 -6.82
N VAL A 60 1.63 -4.08 -6.20
CA VAL A 60 1.30 -3.20 -5.08
C VAL A 60 1.84 -1.80 -5.35
N ASN A 61 0.98 -0.81 -5.20
CA ASN A 61 1.32 0.60 -5.27
C ASN A 61 1.04 1.31 -3.94
N ILE A 62 1.96 2.16 -3.51
CA ILE A 62 1.79 3.00 -2.32
C ILE A 62 1.38 4.38 -2.81
N VAL A 63 0.17 4.81 -2.44
CA VAL A 63 -0.37 6.13 -2.81
C VAL A 63 -0.19 7.07 -1.64
N TYR A 64 0.52 8.16 -1.89
CA TYR A 64 0.77 9.20 -0.90
C TYR A 64 -0.35 10.25 -0.93
N LYS A 65 -0.73 10.76 0.24
CA LYS A 65 -1.80 11.78 0.36
C LYS A 65 -1.58 12.98 -0.58
N ASN A 66 -0.35 13.49 -0.70
CA ASN A 66 -0.09 14.63 -1.59
C ASN A 66 -0.12 14.24 -3.08
N ASP A 67 0.22 12.99 -3.42
CA ASP A 67 0.13 12.50 -4.81
C ASP A 67 -1.34 12.38 -5.21
N PHE A 68 -2.21 11.97 -4.28
CA PHE A 68 -3.65 11.94 -4.48
C PHE A 68 -4.21 13.33 -4.75
N TYR A 69 -3.87 14.34 -3.94
CA TYR A 69 -4.29 15.72 -4.22
C TYR A 69 -3.73 16.27 -5.53
N SER A 70 -2.49 15.94 -5.85
CA SER A 70 -1.88 16.32 -7.12
C SER A 70 -2.63 15.68 -8.31
N LEU A 71 -3.09 14.43 -8.15
CA LEU A 71 -3.96 13.76 -9.11
C LEU A 71 -5.31 14.49 -9.24
N LEU A 72 -5.99 14.74 -8.12
CA LEU A 72 -7.29 15.43 -8.12
C LEU A 72 -7.21 16.77 -8.85
N LYS A 73 -6.19 17.57 -8.54
CA LYS A 73 -5.91 18.84 -9.23
C LYS A 73 -5.70 18.64 -10.73
N ARG A 74 -4.94 17.63 -11.15
CA ARG A 74 -4.70 17.32 -12.58
C ARG A 74 -5.98 16.93 -13.32
N PHE A 75 -6.91 16.27 -12.66
CA PHE A 75 -8.19 15.86 -13.24
C PHE A 75 -9.30 16.91 -13.09
N GLY A 76 -9.00 18.10 -12.56
CA GLY A 76 -9.99 19.15 -12.34
C GLY A 76 -11.05 18.79 -11.30
N LEU A 77 -10.79 17.76 -10.50
CA LEU A 77 -11.66 17.33 -9.41
C LEU A 77 -11.30 18.18 -8.19
N GLN A 78 -12.06 19.24 -7.94
CA GLN A 78 -11.96 20.03 -6.71
C GLN A 78 -12.67 19.26 -5.59
N GLU A 79 -12.04 19.15 -4.42
CA GLU A 79 -12.80 18.84 -3.20
C GLU A 79 -13.70 20.05 -2.91
N GLU A 80 -15.02 19.89 -3.01
CA GLU A 80 -15.94 20.83 -2.37
C GLU A 80 -15.94 20.56 -0.86
N GLY A 81 -15.22 21.38 -0.09
CA GLY A 81 -15.18 21.40 1.39
C GLY A 81 -13.75 21.29 1.92
N ASP A 82 -13.22 22.18 2.75
CA ASP A 82 -13.84 22.87 3.89
C ASP A 82 -14.00 24.40 3.72
N LYS A 83 -15.22 24.87 4.03
CA LYS A 83 -15.48 26.21 4.59
C LYS A 83 -15.64 26.08 6.09
#